data_AF-A0ABD3MXM7-F1
#
_entry.id   AF-A0ABD3MXM7-F1
#
_cell.length_a   1.000
_cell.length_b   1.000
_cell.length_c   1.000
_cell.angle_alpha   90.00
_cell.angle_beta   90.00
_cell.angle_gamma   90.00
#
_symmetry.space_group_name_H-M   'P 1'
#
loop_
_entity.id
_entity.type
_entity.pdbx_description
1 polymer ?
#
loop_
_entity_poly.entity_id
_entity_poly.type
_entity_poly.pdbx_seq_one_letter_code
_entity_poly.pdbx_strand_id
1 'polypeptide(L)'
;MPRWLSLASVSAFINVCCIILLCMNLIQNNVSIHERAIRQSVVVTQDKDDPPVVLSANGSLRGSVSSDNTMAAVSMAIPRGKAVALPSVRITEEEEKNIERSFYGGKGDKPHLGGFTEFDPMGVSPSLWKYMITYLGIKSLLDVGCGRGISTSWFITHGLEFVQCAEGSHDAVMQSIVPNVKEHVVEHDFSRGSWWPDRTVDAAWAVEFTEHVGRNYQPNYITAFRKAALIFVTHSNWGGWHHVEVHNDDWWRVRWEAAGFVYSEYLTKSARDISSKDSGLKNLTLDMKPDQRYFVGQHIQLNIQVFINPMVASLPEHAHLFAEHGCFGGQKVGNVDCSVLQKKGQALTPLPESFKPLILTDDMDKEWLDLIKHFNTTGAGRPIKGAAKSG
;
A
#
# COMPACT_ATOMS: atom_id res chain seq x y z
N MET A 1 -0.31 72.47 22.38
CA MET A 1 -1.03 71.33 21.76
C MET A 1 -0.02 70.49 20.99
N PRO A 2 0.30 69.23 21.37
CA PRO A 2 1.11 68.40 20.50
C PRO A 2 0.21 67.75 19.44
N ARG A 3 0.45 68.13 18.19
CA ARG A 3 0.12 67.35 16.98
C ARG A 3 1.13 66.20 16.84
N TRP A 4 0.82 65.26 15.95
CA TRP A 4 1.68 64.19 15.39
C TRP A 4 1.44 62.77 15.93
N LEU A 5 0.29 62.19 15.53
CA LEU A 5 0.23 60.78 15.14
C LEU A 5 -0.11 60.76 13.64
N SER A 6 0.79 60.22 12.83
CA SER A 6 0.56 60.10 11.39
C SER A 6 -0.50 59.02 11.13
N LEU A 7 -1.35 59.22 10.12
CA LEU A 7 -2.39 58.25 9.71
C LEU A 7 -1.83 56.84 9.43
N ALA A 8 -0.55 56.74 9.02
CA ALA A 8 0.12 55.47 8.79
C ALA A 8 0.33 54.66 10.10
N SER A 9 0.61 55.34 11.21
CA SER A 9 0.83 54.73 12.52
C SER A 9 -0.45 54.11 13.09
N VAL A 10 -1.61 54.73 12.82
CA VAL A 10 -2.92 54.23 13.27
C VAL A 10 -3.34 53.00 12.44
N SER A 11 -3.09 53.02 11.13
CA SER A 11 -3.39 51.87 10.25
C SER A 11 -2.57 50.63 10.58
N ALA A 12 -1.27 50.79 10.86
CA ALA A 12 -0.42 49.69 11.30
C ALA A 12 -0.89 49.09 12.63
N PHE A 13 -1.32 49.93 13.58
CA PHE A 13 -1.83 49.47 14.87
C PHE A 13 -3.15 48.69 14.73
N ILE A 14 -4.07 49.16 13.88
CA ILE A 14 -5.34 48.46 13.61
C ILE A 14 -5.09 47.09 12.98
N ASN A 15 -4.17 46.99 12.00
CA ASN A 15 -3.86 45.71 11.36
C ASN A 15 -3.23 44.70 12.32
N VAL A 16 -2.33 45.15 13.20
CA VAL A 16 -1.73 44.29 14.24
C VAL A 16 -2.81 43.82 15.23
N CYS A 17 -3.70 44.70 15.67
CA CYS A 17 -4.82 44.31 16.54
C CYS A 17 -5.77 43.31 15.88
N CYS A 18 -6.08 43.47 14.59
CA CYS A 18 -6.92 42.52 13.84
C CYS A 18 -6.26 41.14 13.72
N ILE A 19 -4.95 41.08 13.47
CA ILE A 19 -4.20 39.82 13.40
C ILE A 19 -4.20 39.12 14.77
N ILE A 20 -3.95 39.87 15.85
CA ILE A 20 -3.98 39.31 17.21
C ILE A 20 -5.38 38.78 17.56
N LEU A 21 -6.45 39.51 17.23
CA LEU A 21 -7.82 39.06 17.46
C LEU A 21 -8.19 37.82 16.65
N LEU A 22 -7.73 37.72 15.39
CA LEU A 22 -7.92 36.52 14.56
C LEU A 22 -7.15 35.32 15.13
N CYS A 23 -5.92 35.51 15.59
CA CYS A 23 -5.12 34.47 16.24
C CYS A 23 -5.78 34.01 17.56
N MET A 24 -6.30 34.93 18.38
CA MET A 24 -6.99 34.58 19.62
C MET A 24 -8.30 33.80 19.35
N ASN A 25 -9.06 34.16 18.32
CA ASN A 25 -10.26 33.41 17.90
C ASN A 25 -9.93 32.00 17.36
N LEU A 26 -8.85 31.86 16.58
CA LEU A 26 -8.36 30.56 16.10
C LEU A 26 -7.93 29.65 17.26
N ILE A 27 -7.24 30.20 18.27
CA ILE A 27 -6.82 29.45 19.46
C ILE A 27 -8.06 29.06 20.30
N GLN A 28 -9.01 29.97 20.52
CA GLN A 28 -10.24 29.64 21.26
C GLN A 28 -11.10 28.58 20.55
N ASN A 29 -11.19 28.62 19.22
CA ASN A 29 -11.92 27.60 18.46
C ASN A 29 -11.23 26.24 18.53
N ASN A 30 -9.90 26.18 18.43
CA ASN A 30 -9.17 24.90 18.56
C ASN A 30 -9.26 24.31 19.98
N VAL A 31 -9.22 25.12 21.03
CA VAL A 31 -9.39 24.65 22.42
C VAL A 31 -10.82 24.14 22.66
N SER A 32 -11.84 24.82 22.11
CA SER A 32 -13.25 24.41 22.22
C SER A 32 -13.54 23.08 21.50
N ILE A 33 -12.92 22.84 20.34
CA ILE A 33 -13.03 21.57 19.62
C ILE A 33 -12.37 20.44 20.43
N HIS A 34 -11.22 20.71 21.06
CA HIS A 34 -10.50 19.72 21.87
C HIS A 34 -11.24 19.37 23.18
N GLU A 35 -11.88 20.34 23.84
CA GLU A 35 -12.73 20.07 25.03
C GLU A 35 -14.00 19.28 24.68
N ARG A 36 -14.61 19.50 23.51
CA ARG A 36 -15.77 18.74 23.06
C ARG A 36 -15.42 17.28 22.72
N ALA A 37 -14.24 17.04 22.13
CA ALA A 37 -13.74 15.70 21.85
C ALA A 37 -13.40 14.91 23.14
N ILE A 38 -12.88 15.59 24.18
CA ILE A 38 -12.58 14.97 25.48
C ILE A 38 -13.85 14.71 26.29
N ARG A 39 -14.88 15.56 26.21
CA ARG A 39 -16.16 15.34 26.91
C ARG A 39 -17.03 14.23 26.31
N GLN A 40 -16.87 13.91 25.03
CA GLN A 40 -17.59 12.78 24.40
C GLN A 40 -16.92 11.42 24.60
N SER A 41 -15.68 11.38 25.13
CA SER A 41 -14.90 10.15 25.33
C SER A 41 -14.89 9.64 26.79
N VAL A 42 -15.62 10.28 27.70
CA VAL A 42 -15.73 9.86 29.10
C VAL A 42 -17.20 9.80 29.52
N VAL A 43 -17.57 8.67 30.14
CA VAL A 43 -18.89 8.30 30.71
C VAL A 43 -19.86 7.56 29.76
N VAL A 44 -19.63 6.25 29.60
CA VAL A 44 -20.73 5.26 29.60
C VAL A 44 -20.64 4.54 30.95
N THR A 45 -21.25 5.12 31.98
CA THR A 45 -21.55 4.40 33.22
C THR A 45 -22.90 3.71 33.04
N GLN A 46 -22.95 2.41 33.34
CA GLN A 46 -24.16 1.58 33.36
C GLN A 46 -25.27 2.28 34.15
N ASP A 47 -26.41 2.50 33.50
CA ASP A 47 -27.66 2.79 34.19
C ASP A 47 -28.15 1.51 34.88
N LYS A 48 -28.32 1.62 36.20
CA LYS A 48 -29.05 0.67 37.03
C LYS A 48 -30.49 1.16 37.07
N ASP A 49 -31.39 0.49 36.36
CA ASP A 49 -32.83 0.42 36.69
C ASP A 49 -33.48 -0.65 35.81
N ASP A 50 -33.31 -1.92 36.20
CA ASP A 50 -34.19 -3.02 35.80
C ASP A 50 -34.56 -3.82 37.07
N PRO A 51 -35.84 -4.20 37.25
CA PRO A 51 -36.30 -4.92 38.44
C PRO A 51 -35.75 -6.35 38.46
N PRO A 52 -35.59 -6.98 39.64
CA PRO A 52 -34.94 -8.28 39.74
C PRO A 52 -35.83 -9.36 39.15
N VAL A 53 -35.38 -9.95 38.04
CA VAL A 53 -35.96 -11.18 37.50
C VAL A 53 -35.63 -12.33 38.45
N VAL A 54 -36.70 -12.90 39.00
CA VAL A 54 -36.70 -14.07 39.89
C VAL A 54 -36.05 -15.27 39.18
N LEU A 55 -34.97 -15.80 39.77
CA LEU A 55 -34.41 -17.10 39.40
C LEU A 55 -35.41 -18.19 39.78
N SER A 56 -36.10 -18.76 38.77
CA SER A 56 -36.73 -20.06 38.90
C SER A 56 -35.78 -21.13 38.38
N ALA A 57 -35.50 -22.09 39.26
CA ALA A 57 -34.73 -23.29 38.99
C ALA A 57 -35.40 -24.15 37.90
N ASN A 58 -34.56 -24.95 37.23
CA ASN A 58 -34.85 -25.98 36.23
C ASN A 58 -35.16 -25.50 34.81
N GLY A 59 -34.10 -25.47 34.00
CA GLY A 59 -34.20 -25.39 32.55
C GLY A 59 -32.84 -25.49 31.88
N SER A 60 -32.53 -26.67 31.34
CA SER A 60 -31.35 -26.99 30.54
C SER A 60 -31.03 -25.90 29.50
N LEU A 61 -29.89 -25.21 29.64
CA LEU A 61 -29.32 -24.34 28.61
C LEU A 61 -28.20 -25.10 27.87
N ARG A 62 -28.59 -25.87 26.85
CA ARG A 62 -27.79 -25.98 25.62
C ARG A 62 -28.12 -24.73 24.80
N GLY A 63 -27.32 -23.68 24.97
CA GLY A 63 -27.36 -22.47 24.15
C GLY A 63 -26.06 -22.35 23.37
N SER A 64 -26.17 -22.41 22.05
CA SER A 64 -25.09 -22.35 21.07
C SER A 64 -24.16 -21.15 21.28
N VAL A 65 -22.86 -21.41 21.22
CA VAL A 65 -21.85 -20.40 20.89
C VAL A 65 -22.19 -19.89 19.49
N SER A 66 -22.86 -18.73 19.41
CA SER A 66 -23.00 -18.00 18.15
C SER A 66 -21.64 -17.39 17.84
N SER A 67 -20.94 -17.98 16.87
CA SER A 67 -19.77 -17.40 16.24
C SER A 67 -20.20 -16.19 15.41
N ASP A 68 -20.33 -15.02 16.04
CA ASP A 68 -20.39 -13.75 15.31
C ASP A 68 -18.99 -13.43 14.78
N ASN A 69 -18.65 -14.10 13.68
CA ASN A 69 -17.43 -13.89 12.90
C ASN A 69 -17.64 -12.87 11.77
N THR A 70 -18.77 -12.17 11.77
CA THR A 70 -19.10 -11.09 10.84
C THR A 70 -18.73 -9.75 11.46
N MET A 71 -17.43 -9.56 11.74
CA MET A 71 -16.89 -8.20 11.80
C MET A 71 -17.18 -7.55 10.45
N ALA A 72 -18.13 -6.61 10.43
CA ALA A 72 -18.56 -5.91 9.23
C ALA A 72 -17.35 -5.41 8.44
N ALA A 73 -17.42 -5.50 7.10
CA ALA A 73 -16.40 -5.03 6.15
C ALA A 73 -15.93 -3.56 6.37
N VAL A 74 -16.59 -2.83 7.26
CA VAL A 74 -16.39 -1.41 7.60
C VAL A 74 -15.91 -1.23 9.05
N SER A 75 -15.06 -2.12 9.58
CA SER A 75 -14.44 -1.95 10.91
C SER A 75 -13.02 -1.41 10.79
N MET A 76 -12.61 -0.41 11.58
CA MET A 76 -11.21 0.05 11.64
C MET A 76 -10.26 -0.96 12.32
N ALA A 77 -10.77 -2.08 12.84
CA ALA A 77 -9.96 -3.11 13.47
C ALA A 77 -9.21 -3.98 12.45
N ILE A 78 -8.08 -4.56 12.89
CA ILE A 78 -7.38 -5.60 12.13
C ILE A 78 -8.29 -6.84 12.05
N PRO A 79 -8.65 -7.32 10.85
CA PRO A 79 -9.52 -8.49 10.73
C PRO A 79 -8.83 -9.74 11.29
N ARG A 80 -9.60 -10.62 11.94
CA ARG A 80 -9.08 -11.84 12.58
C ARG A 80 -9.18 -13.04 11.64
N GLY A 81 -8.29 -14.01 11.85
CA GLY A 81 -8.26 -15.26 11.09
C GLY A 81 -7.98 -15.07 9.60
N LYS A 82 -8.17 -16.14 8.84
CA LYS A 82 -8.08 -16.19 7.38
C LYS A 82 -9.46 -16.04 6.75
N ALA A 83 -9.61 -15.15 5.77
CA ALA A 83 -10.84 -15.05 5.00
C ALA A 83 -11.00 -16.23 4.03
N VAL A 84 -12.25 -16.53 3.69
CA VAL A 84 -12.57 -17.48 2.62
C VAL A 84 -12.38 -16.79 1.27
N ALA A 85 -11.57 -17.36 0.40
CA ALA A 85 -11.39 -16.85 -0.96
C ALA A 85 -12.65 -17.10 -1.79
N LEU A 86 -13.08 -16.05 -2.49
CA LEU A 86 -14.19 -16.10 -3.45
C LEU A 86 -13.60 -15.94 -4.86
N PRO A 87 -13.33 -17.03 -5.60
CA PRO A 87 -12.69 -16.97 -6.91
C PRO A 87 -13.56 -16.24 -7.94
N SER A 88 -13.06 -16.00 -9.14
CA SER A 88 -13.88 -15.42 -10.21
C SER A 88 -15.11 -16.28 -10.52
N VAL A 89 -16.17 -15.65 -11.03
CA VAL A 89 -17.25 -16.38 -11.70
C VAL A 89 -16.90 -16.50 -13.17
N ARG A 90 -16.70 -17.74 -13.64
CA ARG A 90 -16.37 -18.02 -15.03
C ARG A 90 -17.56 -17.80 -15.96
N ILE A 91 -17.28 -17.37 -17.18
CA ILE A 91 -18.28 -17.17 -18.23
C ILE A 91 -18.16 -18.25 -19.30
N THR A 92 -19.22 -18.42 -20.07
CA THR A 92 -19.28 -19.33 -21.22
C THR A 92 -18.50 -18.80 -22.41
N GLU A 93 -18.16 -19.67 -23.35
CA GLU A 93 -17.51 -19.27 -24.61
C GLU A 93 -18.36 -18.30 -25.45
N GLU A 94 -19.70 -18.40 -25.37
CA GLU A 94 -20.61 -17.48 -26.07
C GLU A 94 -20.64 -16.09 -25.41
N GLU A 95 -20.59 -16.02 -24.08
CA GLU A 95 -20.45 -14.75 -23.37
C GLU A 95 -19.10 -14.09 -23.68
N GLU A 96 -18.02 -14.87 -23.71
CA GLU A 96 -16.65 -14.39 -24.02
C GLU A 96 -16.55 -13.74 -25.40
N LYS A 97 -17.25 -14.27 -26.42
CA LYS A 97 -17.27 -13.69 -27.78
C LYS A 97 -17.82 -12.25 -27.81
N ASN A 98 -18.58 -11.84 -26.80
CA ASN A 98 -19.17 -10.51 -26.71
C ASN A 98 -18.29 -9.52 -25.90
N ILE A 99 -17.07 -9.91 -25.53
CA ILE A 99 -16.16 -9.10 -24.71
C ILE A 99 -14.94 -8.70 -25.53
N GLU A 100 -14.76 -7.40 -25.74
CA GLU A 100 -13.64 -6.86 -26.53
C GLU A 100 -12.37 -6.64 -25.70
N ARG A 101 -11.63 -7.70 -25.36
CA ARG A 101 -10.43 -7.60 -24.49
C ARG A 101 -9.23 -6.90 -25.12
N SER A 102 -9.23 -6.65 -26.42
CA SER A 102 -8.08 -6.13 -27.16
C SER A 102 -6.81 -6.97 -26.91
N PHE A 103 -5.78 -6.40 -26.28
CA PHE A 103 -4.53 -7.09 -25.90
C PHE A 103 -4.47 -7.49 -24.41
N TYR A 104 -5.52 -7.22 -23.64
CA TYR A 104 -5.57 -7.56 -22.22
C TYR A 104 -6.00 -9.01 -22.01
N GLY A 105 -5.55 -9.60 -20.92
CA GLY A 105 -6.01 -10.91 -20.45
C GLY A 105 -7.40 -10.89 -19.80
N GLY A 106 -7.77 -12.01 -19.20
CA GLY A 106 -9.05 -12.23 -18.52
C GLY A 106 -9.95 -13.24 -19.24
N LYS A 107 -9.39 -14.08 -20.12
CA LYS A 107 -10.15 -15.03 -20.94
C LYS A 107 -11.01 -15.96 -20.06
N GLY A 108 -12.31 -15.96 -20.31
CA GLY A 108 -13.27 -16.76 -19.56
C GLY A 108 -13.64 -16.18 -18.19
N ASP A 109 -13.22 -14.95 -17.89
CA ASP A 109 -13.64 -14.18 -16.71
C ASP A 109 -14.71 -13.15 -17.08
N LYS A 110 -15.47 -12.66 -16.09
CA LYS A 110 -16.41 -11.56 -16.32
C LYS A 110 -15.68 -10.28 -16.79
N PRO A 111 -16.38 -9.35 -17.50
CA PRO A 111 -15.76 -8.14 -18.05
C PRO A 111 -15.09 -7.21 -17.04
N HIS A 112 -15.43 -7.32 -15.75
CA HIS A 112 -14.81 -6.52 -14.69
C HIS A 112 -13.43 -7.02 -14.24
N LEU A 113 -13.05 -8.23 -14.67
CA LEU A 113 -11.75 -8.84 -14.42
C LEU A 113 -10.90 -8.81 -15.69
N GLY A 114 -9.60 -9.06 -15.52
CA GLY A 114 -8.61 -8.92 -16.59
C GLY A 114 -7.86 -7.59 -16.44
N GLY A 115 -7.48 -6.98 -17.56
CA GLY A 115 -6.71 -5.73 -17.56
C GLY A 115 -5.21 -5.92 -17.33
N PHE A 116 -4.75 -7.15 -17.05
CA PHE A 116 -3.33 -7.49 -17.06
C PHE A 116 -2.83 -7.75 -18.48
N THR A 117 -1.53 -7.60 -18.66
CA THR A 117 -0.81 -7.88 -19.90
C THR A 117 0.28 -8.93 -19.64
N GLU A 118 1.01 -9.37 -20.67
CA GLU A 118 2.08 -10.35 -20.48
C GLU A 118 3.20 -9.79 -19.59
N PHE A 119 3.69 -8.59 -19.92
CA PHE A 119 4.64 -7.84 -19.13
C PHE A 119 4.38 -6.35 -19.32
N ASP A 120 4.02 -5.64 -18.25
CA ASP A 120 3.94 -4.19 -18.24
C ASP A 120 5.17 -3.61 -17.51
N PRO A 121 6.15 -3.05 -18.23
CA PRO A 121 7.34 -2.46 -17.61
C PRO A 121 6.99 -1.25 -16.73
N MET A 122 5.88 -0.56 -17.00
CA MET A 122 5.54 0.68 -16.30
C MET A 122 5.13 0.44 -14.84
N GLY A 123 4.67 -0.78 -14.50
CA GLY A 123 4.38 -1.23 -13.14
C GLY A 123 5.56 -1.90 -12.39
N VAL A 124 6.75 -1.96 -13.00
CA VAL A 124 7.93 -2.66 -12.45
C VAL A 124 8.93 -1.67 -11.85
N SER A 125 9.43 -1.92 -10.63
CA SER A 125 10.45 -1.07 -10.01
C SER A 125 11.41 -1.83 -9.06
N PRO A 126 12.42 -2.53 -9.59
CA PRO A 126 13.41 -3.23 -8.78
C PRO A 126 14.17 -2.30 -7.82
N SER A 127 14.41 -1.04 -8.20
CA SER A 127 15.05 -0.09 -7.28
C SER A 127 14.20 0.19 -6.04
N LEU A 128 12.89 0.36 -6.21
CA LEU A 128 11.97 0.58 -5.09
C LEU A 128 11.79 -0.69 -4.26
N TRP A 129 11.69 -1.86 -4.89
CA TRP A 129 11.56 -3.12 -4.16
C TRP A 129 12.81 -3.44 -3.32
N LYS A 130 14.01 -3.17 -3.84
CA LYS A 130 15.26 -3.24 -3.06
C LYS A 130 15.26 -2.26 -1.88
N TYR A 131 14.78 -1.04 -2.08
CA TYR A 131 14.63 -0.06 -0.99
C TYR A 131 13.64 -0.54 0.09
N MET A 132 12.50 -1.10 -0.32
CA MET A 132 11.50 -1.67 0.59
C MET A 132 12.13 -2.72 1.53
N ILE A 133 12.93 -3.62 0.98
CA ILE A 133 13.60 -4.66 1.79
C ILE A 133 14.73 -4.07 2.65
N THR A 134 15.64 -3.34 2.02
CA THR A 134 16.93 -2.98 2.64
C THR A 134 16.85 -1.80 3.59
N TYR A 135 15.97 -0.83 3.30
CA TYR A 135 15.83 0.40 4.06
C TYR A 135 14.63 0.34 5.01
N LEU A 136 13.48 -0.11 4.52
CA LEU A 136 12.28 -0.21 5.35
C LEU A 136 12.22 -1.50 6.16
N GLY A 137 13.08 -2.49 5.86
CA GLY A 137 13.12 -3.75 6.59
C GLY A 137 11.94 -4.68 6.27
N ILE A 138 11.31 -4.54 5.10
CA ILE A 138 10.15 -5.38 4.73
C ILE A 138 10.60 -6.83 4.53
N LYS A 139 9.92 -7.76 5.23
CA LYS A 139 10.14 -9.21 5.19
C LYS A 139 8.90 -10.01 4.82
N SER A 140 7.73 -9.37 4.87
CA SER A 140 6.45 -9.98 4.48
C SER A 140 5.60 -9.06 3.62
N LEU A 141 5.00 -9.59 2.55
CA LEU A 141 4.27 -8.82 1.57
C LEU A 141 2.90 -9.43 1.23
N LEU A 142 1.90 -8.57 1.12
CA LEU A 142 0.64 -8.87 0.43
C LEU A 142 0.59 -8.09 -0.90
N ASP A 143 0.54 -8.80 -2.03
CA ASP A 143 0.42 -8.23 -3.37
C ASP A 143 -1.04 -8.33 -3.85
N VAL A 144 -1.73 -7.20 -3.99
CA VAL A 144 -3.18 -7.14 -4.29
C VAL A 144 -3.38 -6.69 -5.72
N GLY A 145 -4.06 -7.50 -6.54
CA GLY A 145 -4.14 -7.27 -7.99
C GLY A 145 -2.82 -7.61 -8.68
N CYS A 146 -2.18 -8.70 -8.26
CA CYS A 146 -0.84 -9.10 -8.68
C CYS A 146 -0.74 -9.53 -10.16
N GLY A 147 -1.86 -9.72 -10.87
CA GLY A 147 -1.89 -10.17 -12.25
C GLY A 147 -1.16 -11.51 -12.42
N ARG A 148 -0.18 -11.57 -13.33
CA ARG A 148 0.66 -12.76 -13.52
C ARG A 148 1.71 -12.95 -12.41
N GLY A 149 1.80 -12.01 -11.47
CA GLY A 149 2.68 -12.06 -10.30
C GLY A 149 4.13 -11.66 -10.59
N ILE A 150 4.35 -10.62 -11.40
CA ILE A 150 5.68 -10.09 -11.73
C ILE A 150 6.40 -9.55 -10.48
N SER A 151 5.72 -8.69 -9.72
CA SER A 151 6.20 -8.19 -8.43
C SER A 151 6.25 -9.31 -7.40
N THR A 152 5.19 -10.12 -7.32
CA THR A 152 5.10 -11.24 -6.38
C THR A 152 6.29 -12.20 -6.51
N SER A 153 6.64 -12.60 -7.73
CA SER A 153 7.77 -13.49 -7.99
C SER A 153 9.10 -12.83 -7.61
N TRP A 154 9.27 -11.52 -7.85
CA TRP A 154 10.47 -10.79 -7.42
C TRP A 154 10.66 -10.90 -5.91
N PHE A 155 9.63 -10.60 -5.13
CA PHE A 155 9.72 -10.66 -3.68
C PHE A 155 9.98 -12.08 -3.15
N ILE A 156 9.44 -13.11 -3.80
CA ILE A 156 9.70 -14.52 -3.45
C ILE A 156 11.16 -14.88 -3.72
N THR A 157 11.68 -14.60 -4.92
CA THR A 157 13.08 -14.93 -5.26
C THR A 157 14.08 -14.11 -4.45
N HIS A 158 13.67 -12.96 -3.90
CA HIS A 158 14.49 -12.13 -3.02
C HIS A 158 14.34 -12.48 -1.53
N GLY A 159 13.75 -13.63 -1.23
CA GLY A 159 13.84 -14.27 0.08
C GLY A 159 12.93 -13.69 1.15
N LEU A 160 11.84 -13.01 0.80
CA LEU A 160 10.83 -12.62 1.79
C LEU A 160 10.27 -13.87 2.49
N GLU A 161 10.09 -13.75 3.81
CA GLU A 161 9.61 -14.84 4.66
C GLU A 161 8.15 -15.22 4.37
N PHE A 162 7.38 -14.26 3.86
CA PHE A 162 5.99 -14.46 3.48
C PHE A 162 5.62 -13.54 2.31
N VAL A 163 5.12 -14.12 1.23
CA VAL A 163 4.55 -13.36 0.10
C VAL A 163 3.24 -14.02 -0.30
N GLN A 164 2.17 -13.24 -0.37
CA GLN A 164 0.87 -13.72 -0.86
C GLN A 164 0.35 -12.75 -1.92
N CYS A 165 -0.11 -13.28 -3.03
CA CYS A 165 -0.73 -12.61 -4.16
C CYS A 165 -2.24 -12.90 -4.12
N ALA A 166 -3.06 -11.85 -4.17
CA ALA A 166 -4.51 -11.94 -4.30
C ALA A 166 -4.93 -11.38 -5.66
N GLU A 167 -5.41 -12.26 -6.55
CA GLU A 167 -5.74 -11.93 -7.94
C GLU A 167 -7.18 -12.34 -8.26
N GLY A 168 -7.96 -11.45 -8.87
CA GLY A 168 -9.35 -11.70 -9.21
C GLY A 168 -9.53 -12.52 -10.48
N SER A 169 -8.67 -12.31 -11.47
CA SER A 169 -8.71 -12.95 -12.79
C SER A 169 -8.22 -14.40 -12.72
N HIS A 170 -9.08 -15.35 -13.06
CA HIS A 170 -8.66 -16.76 -13.17
C HIS A 170 -7.64 -16.94 -14.29
N ASP A 171 -7.81 -16.20 -15.39
CA ASP A 171 -6.86 -16.25 -16.49
C ASP A 171 -5.45 -15.83 -16.05
N ALA A 172 -5.34 -14.79 -15.22
CA ALA A 172 -4.06 -14.36 -14.66
C ALA A 172 -3.45 -15.41 -13.72
N VAL A 173 -4.28 -16.00 -12.83
CA VAL A 173 -3.85 -17.07 -11.92
C VAL A 173 -3.31 -18.28 -12.68
N MET A 174 -3.99 -18.69 -13.76
CA MET A 174 -3.55 -19.82 -14.59
C MET A 174 -2.28 -19.54 -15.39
N GLN A 175 -2.02 -18.26 -15.68
CA GLN A 175 -0.82 -17.80 -16.38
C GLN A 175 0.28 -17.26 -15.45
N SER A 176 0.13 -17.46 -14.14
CA SER A 176 1.03 -16.92 -13.12
C SER A 176 2.44 -17.49 -13.22
N ILE A 177 3.44 -16.63 -13.04
CA ILE A 177 4.86 -17.04 -12.96
C ILE A 177 5.36 -17.25 -11.54
N VAL A 178 4.48 -17.08 -10.55
CA VAL A 178 4.85 -17.15 -9.14
C VAL A 178 5.38 -18.55 -8.83
N PRO A 179 6.62 -18.69 -8.31
CA PRO A 179 7.11 -19.98 -7.86
C PRO A 179 6.14 -20.58 -6.84
N ASN A 180 5.84 -21.88 -6.95
CA ASN A 180 4.88 -22.57 -6.07
C ASN A 180 3.50 -21.86 -6.00
N VAL A 181 2.93 -21.50 -7.16
CA VAL A 181 1.65 -20.77 -7.31
C VAL A 181 0.58 -21.11 -6.26
N LYS A 182 0.34 -22.39 -5.95
CA LYS A 182 -0.71 -22.80 -5.00
C LYS A 182 -0.49 -22.34 -3.56
N GLU A 183 0.76 -22.06 -3.17
CA GLU A 183 1.12 -21.58 -1.84
C GLU A 183 1.03 -20.05 -1.77
N HIS A 184 1.36 -19.38 -2.87
CA HIS A 184 1.53 -17.94 -2.91
C HIS A 184 0.41 -17.17 -3.60
N VAL A 185 -0.45 -17.80 -4.39
CA VAL A 185 -1.53 -17.14 -5.14
C VAL A 185 -2.89 -17.59 -4.62
N VAL A 186 -3.74 -16.62 -4.31
CA VAL A 186 -5.14 -16.82 -3.98
C VAL A 186 -5.98 -16.14 -5.05
N GLU A 187 -6.82 -16.93 -5.72
CA GLU A 187 -7.82 -16.39 -6.63
C GLU A 187 -8.97 -15.78 -5.81
N HIS A 188 -9.12 -14.46 -5.87
CA HIS A 188 -10.18 -13.74 -5.18
C HIS A 188 -10.67 -12.50 -5.93
N ASP A 189 -11.94 -12.53 -6.32
CA ASP A 189 -12.65 -11.41 -6.92
C ASP A 189 -13.25 -10.52 -5.82
N PHE A 190 -12.66 -9.33 -5.62
CA PHE A 190 -13.12 -8.36 -4.63
C PHE A 190 -14.50 -7.76 -4.92
N SER A 191 -15.11 -7.99 -6.09
CA SER A 191 -16.53 -7.66 -6.29
C SER A 191 -17.47 -8.64 -5.56
N ARG A 192 -16.97 -9.81 -5.16
CA ARG A 192 -17.77 -10.88 -4.54
C ARG A 192 -17.81 -10.81 -3.01
N GLY A 193 -16.83 -10.16 -2.39
CA GLY A 193 -16.76 -10.01 -0.94
C GLY A 193 -15.36 -9.65 -0.47
N SER A 194 -15.20 -9.44 0.84
CA SER A 194 -13.92 -9.16 1.47
C SER A 194 -12.99 -10.37 1.51
N TRP A 195 -11.68 -10.12 1.46
CA TRP A 195 -10.66 -11.12 1.72
C TRP A 195 -9.44 -10.54 2.44
N TRP A 196 -8.73 -11.39 3.19
CA TRP A 196 -7.47 -11.09 3.87
C TRP A 196 -6.71 -12.38 4.25
N PRO A 197 -5.37 -12.34 4.36
CA PRO A 197 -4.57 -13.46 4.88
C PRO A 197 -4.72 -13.65 6.39
N ASP A 198 -4.33 -14.82 6.92
CA ASP A 198 -4.45 -15.14 8.35
C ASP A 198 -3.63 -14.20 9.24
N ARG A 199 -2.43 -13.84 8.77
CA ARG A 199 -1.46 -13.00 9.47
C ARG A 199 -1.47 -11.55 8.99
N THR A 200 -0.88 -10.66 9.77
CA THR A 200 -0.46 -9.34 9.30
C THR A 200 0.86 -9.44 8.53
N VAL A 201 1.14 -8.42 7.72
CA VAL A 201 2.31 -8.30 6.86
C VAL A 201 2.95 -6.92 7.01
N ASP A 202 4.23 -6.83 6.67
CA ASP A 202 4.99 -5.59 6.73
C ASP A 202 4.51 -4.57 5.68
N ALA A 203 4.21 -5.05 4.47
CA ALA A 203 3.72 -4.19 3.41
C ALA A 203 2.61 -4.83 2.57
N ALA A 204 1.70 -4.00 2.09
CA ALA A 204 0.86 -4.29 0.95
C ALA A 204 1.40 -3.55 -0.29
N TRP A 205 1.40 -4.23 -1.42
CA TRP A 205 1.75 -3.70 -2.74
C TRP A 205 0.52 -3.84 -3.66
N ALA A 206 0.12 -2.75 -4.29
CA ALA A 206 -1.02 -2.74 -5.22
C ALA A 206 -0.76 -1.72 -6.33
N VAL A 207 -0.31 -2.19 -7.48
CA VAL A 207 -0.02 -1.33 -8.65
C VAL A 207 -1.02 -1.62 -9.75
N GLU A 208 -1.69 -0.57 -10.21
CA GLU A 208 -2.75 -0.59 -11.23
C GLU A 208 -3.86 -1.59 -10.86
N PHE A 209 -4.49 -1.37 -9.70
CA PHE A 209 -5.54 -2.23 -9.14
C PHE A 209 -6.77 -1.43 -8.69
N THR A 210 -6.56 -0.35 -7.94
CA THR A 210 -7.64 0.35 -7.23
C THR A 210 -8.67 0.99 -8.17
N GLU A 211 -8.23 1.40 -9.36
CA GLU A 211 -9.03 1.95 -10.44
C GLU A 211 -9.92 0.91 -11.14
N HIS A 212 -9.59 -0.38 -11.00
CA HIS A 212 -10.33 -1.49 -11.62
C HIS A 212 -11.48 -2.01 -10.74
N VAL A 213 -11.55 -1.60 -9.48
CA VAL A 213 -12.59 -2.09 -8.55
C VAL A 213 -13.50 -0.93 -8.14
N GLY A 214 -14.75 -1.00 -8.60
CA GLY A 214 -15.74 0.05 -8.40
C GLY A 214 -15.96 0.44 -6.93
N ARG A 215 -16.31 1.70 -6.69
CA ARG A 215 -16.47 2.30 -5.34
C ARG A 215 -17.25 1.46 -4.33
N ASN A 216 -18.31 0.80 -4.80
CA ASN A 216 -19.19 0.00 -3.95
C ASN A 216 -18.51 -1.26 -3.37
N TYR A 217 -17.38 -1.69 -3.96
CA TYR A 217 -16.60 -2.84 -3.50
C TYR A 217 -15.33 -2.44 -2.76
N GLN A 218 -15.02 -1.15 -2.58
CA GLN A 218 -13.82 -0.73 -1.83
C GLN A 218 -13.71 -1.32 -0.41
N PRO A 219 -14.82 -1.46 0.36
CA PRO A 219 -14.74 -2.14 1.66
C PRO A 219 -14.14 -3.55 1.58
N ASN A 220 -14.28 -4.24 0.44
CA ASN A 220 -13.81 -5.60 0.25
C ASN A 220 -12.29 -5.69 0.11
N TYR A 221 -11.66 -4.78 -0.62
CA TYR A 221 -10.20 -4.78 -0.72
C TYR A 221 -9.54 -4.02 0.44
N ILE A 222 -10.18 -3.00 1.01
CA ILE A 222 -9.66 -2.28 2.18
C ILE A 222 -9.42 -3.23 3.34
N THR A 223 -10.24 -4.28 3.52
CA THR A 223 -9.99 -5.30 4.55
C THR A 223 -8.68 -6.06 4.35
N ALA A 224 -8.22 -6.25 3.11
CA ALA A 224 -6.92 -6.85 2.82
C ALA A 224 -5.79 -5.91 3.27
N PHE A 225 -5.88 -4.63 2.92
CA PHE A 225 -4.91 -3.61 3.32
C PHE A 225 -4.85 -3.37 4.83
N ARG A 226 -5.93 -3.65 5.58
CA ARG A 226 -5.92 -3.62 7.05
C ARG A 226 -5.00 -4.65 7.70
N LYS A 227 -4.47 -5.63 6.95
CA LYS A 227 -3.44 -6.56 7.43
C LYS A 227 -2.01 -6.06 7.24
N ALA A 228 -1.79 -4.97 6.52
CA ALA A 228 -0.44 -4.47 6.24
C ALA A 228 -0.07 -3.30 7.15
N ALA A 229 1.20 -3.21 7.56
CA ALA A 229 1.76 -2.06 8.29
C ALA A 229 1.99 -0.86 7.37
N LEU A 230 2.60 -1.09 6.21
CA LEU A 230 2.82 -0.10 5.15
C LEU A 230 1.98 -0.46 3.92
N ILE A 231 1.41 0.51 3.22
CA ILE A 231 0.60 0.29 2.03
C ILE A 231 1.16 1.12 0.90
N PHE A 232 1.68 0.45 -0.13
CA PHE A 232 2.18 1.02 -1.37
C PHE A 232 1.13 0.79 -2.44
N VAL A 233 0.47 1.85 -2.87
CA VAL A 233 -0.67 1.76 -3.79
C VAL A 233 -0.57 2.79 -4.89
N THR A 234 -0.79 2.38 -6.13
CA THR A 234 -1.02 3.33 -7.24
C THR A 234 -2.51 3.42 -7.55
N HIS A 235 -2.84 4.46 -8.29
CA HIS A 235 -4.12 4.65 -8.94
C HIS A 235 -3.89 5.18 -10.35
N SER A 236 -4.94 5.16 -11.18
CA SER A 236 -4.89 5.81 -12.48
C SER A 236 -5.57 7.18 -12.47
N ASN A 237 -5.00 8.09 -13.26
CA ASN A 237 -5.58 9.38 -13.63
C ASN A 237 -6.15 9.35 -15.07
N TRP A 238 -6.17 8.18 -15.70
CA TRP A 238 -6.55 7.98 -17.10
C TRP A 238 -7.50 6.79 -17.23
N GLY A 239 -8.23 6.72 -18.34
CA GLY A 239 -9.04 5.55 -18.68
C GLY A 239 -8.18 4.37 -19.13
N GLY A 240 -8.79 3.19 -19.16
CA GLY A 240 -8.15 1.92 -19.49
C GLY A 240 -9.15 0.78 -19.41
N TRP A 241 -8.70 -0.46 -19.58
CA TRP A 241 -9.59 -1.62 -19.48
C TRP A 241 -10.23 -1.68 -18.10
N HIS A 242 -11.56 -1.55 -18.06
CA HIS A 242 -12.31 -1.58 -16.82
C HIS A 242 -11.82 -0.60 -15.73
N HIS A 243 -11.26 0.56 -16.13
CA HIS A 243 -10.98 1.65 -15.19
C HIS A 243 -12.30 2.32 -14.81
N VAL A 244 -12.93 1.82 -13.75
CA VAL A 244 -14.25 2.27 -13.28
C VAL A 244 -14.16 3.29 -12.15
N GLU A 245 -13.01 3.38 -11.47
CA GLU A 245 -12.78 4.29 -10.36
C GLU A 245 -11.53 5.15 -10.61
N VAL A 246 -11.63 6.12 -11.53
CA VAL A 246 -10.51 7.00 -11.92
C VAL A 246 -10.60 8.34 -11.20
N HIS A 247 -9.60 8.64 -10.37
CA HIS A 247 -9.56 9.85 -9.55
C HIS A 247 -8.13 10.34 -9.31
N ASN A 248 -8.00 11.63 -8.97
CA ASN A 248 -6.72 12.26 -8.64
C ASN A 248 -6.19 11.86 -7.26
N ASP A 249 -4.92 12.21 -7.01
CA ASP A 249 -4.19 11.91 -5.78
C ASP A 249 -4.95 12.33 -4.50
N ASP A 250 -5.53 13.54 -4.49
CA ASP A 250 -6.20 14.07 -3.30
C ASP A 250 -7.46 13.28 -2.95
N TRP A 251 -8.22 12.86 -3.97
CA TRP A 251 -9.40 12.04 -3.75
C TRP A 251 -9.02 10.69 -3.14
N TRP A 252 -7.99 10.03 -3.68
CA TRP A 252 -7.50 8.77 -3.11
C TRP A 252 -6.99 8.96 -1.70
N ARG A 253 -6.17 9.99 -1.45
CA ARG A 253 -5.68 10.31 -0.10
C ARG A 253 -6.83 10.39 0.90
N VAL A 254 -7.87 11.17 0.60
CA VAL A 254 -9.04 11.31 1.49
C VAL A 254 -9.75 9.98 1.70
N ARG A 255 -9.88 9.12 0.67
CA ARG A 255 -10.52 7.80 0.80
C ARG A 255 -9.75 6.86 1.71
N TRP A 256 -8.43 6.79 1.56
CA TRP A 256 -7.56 5.95 2.38
C TRP A 256 -7.47 6.47 3.82
N GLU A 257 -7.43 7.79 4.01
CA GLU A 257 -7.45 8.40 5.35
C GLU A 257 -8.80 8.18 6.06
N ALA A 258 -9.92 8.29 5.34
CA ALA A 258 -11.24 7.96 5.88
C ALA A 258 -11.36 6.47 6.26
N ALA A 259 -10.51 5.58 5.73
CA ALA A 259 -10.43 4.18 6.11
C ALA A 259 -9.56 3.91 7.35
N GLY A 260 -8.92 4.95 7.91
CA GLY A 260 -8.07 4.89 9.11
C GLY A 260 -6.57 4.76 8.84
N PHE A 261 -6.13 4.88 7.58
CA PHE A 261 -4.72 4.87 7.23
C PHE A 261 -4.12 6.28 7.27
N VAL A 262 -2.82 6.40 7.53
CA VAL A 262 -2.12 7.69 7.62
C VAL A 262 -1.28 7.89 6.37
N TYR A 263 -1.56 8.92 5.59
CA TYR A 263 -0.74 9.26 4.42
C TYR A 263 0.67 9.67 4.83
N SER A 264 1.69 9.12 4.17
CA SER A 264 3.08 9.48 4.37
C SER A 264 3.63 10.21 3.14
N GLU A 265 3.70 11.54 3.23
CA GLU A 265 4.30 12.37 2.18
C GLU A 265 5.77 11.99 1.95
N TYR A 266 6.53 11.77 3.03
CA TYR A 266 7.92 11.36 2.97
C TYR A 266 8.12 10.06 2.19
N LEU A 267 7.40 8.99 2.56
CA LEU A 267 7.54 7.69 1.88
C LEU A 267 6.99 7.74 0.45
N THR A 268 5.91 8.50 0.22
CA THR A 268 5.36 8.69 -1.13
C THR A 268 6.38 9.35 -2.05
N LYS A 269 6.98 10.45 -1.61
CA LYS A 269 8.01 11.15 -2.38
C LYS A 269 9.24 10.26 -2.60
N SER A 270 9.73 9.60 -1.56
CA SER A 270 10.85 8.66 -1.68
C SER A 270 10.55 7.55 -2.67
N ALA A 271 9.34 6.97 -2.64
CA ALA A 271 8.95 5.92 -3.56
C ALA A 271 8.97 6.40 -5.02
N ARG A 272 8.42 7.59 -5.30
CA ARG A 272 8.43 8.21 -6.64
C ARG A 272 9.85 8.54 -7.11
N ASP A 273 10.67 9.11 -6.22
CA ASP A 273 12.06 9.48 -6.54
C ASP A 273 12.90 8.24 -6.83
N ILE A 274 12.72 7.15 -6.07
CA ILE A 274 13.45 5.90 -6.28
C ILE A 274 13.00 5.19 -7.54
N SER A 275 11.69 5.07 -7.78
CA SER A 275 11.18 4.39 -8.99
C SER A 275 11.58 5.12 -10.27
N SER A 276 11.74 6.44 -10.23
CA SER A 276 12.20 7.22 -11.39
C SER A 276 13.58 6.78 -11.92
N LYS A 277 14.40 6.15 -11.07
CA LYS A 277 15.73 5.62 -11.44
C LYS A 277 15.62 4.41 -12.37
N ASP A 278 14.50 3.69 -12.32
CA ASP A 278 14.26 2.50 -13.16
C ASP A 278 13.88 2.87 -14.60
N SER A 279 13.49 4.12 -14.86
CA SER A 279 13.01 4.59 -16.18
C SER A 279 13.96 4.35 -17.36
N GLY A 280 15.25 4.15 -17.07
CA GLY A 280 16.30 3.84 -18.04
C GLY A 280 16.54 2.35 -18.32
N LEU A 281 15.87 1.43 -17.62
CA LEU A 281 16.04 -0.02 -17.79
C LEU A 281 15.52 -0.48 -19.16
N LYS A 282 16.26 -1.39 -19.81
CA LYS A 282 16.00 -1.88 -21.18
C LYS A 282 16.38 -3.34 -21.39
N ASN A 283 16.59 -4.08 -20.30
CA ASN A 283 17.13 -5.44 -20.33
C ASN A 283 16.42 -6.34 -19.31
N LEU A 284 15.14 -6.06 -19.04
CA LEU A 284 14.31 -6.90 -18.18
C LEU A 284 13.85 -8.16 -18.93
N THR A 285 13.53 -8.01 -20.21
CA THR A 285 13.15 -9.09 -21.13
C THR A 285 14.05 -9.07 -22.36
N LEU A 286 14.10 -10.17 -23.11
CA LEU A 286 14.92 -10.30 -24.31
C LEU A 286 14.36 -9.52 -25.51
N ASP A 287 13.09 -9.17 -25.50
CA ASP A 287 12.44 -8.41 -26.58
C ASP A 287 12.62 -6.89 -26.44
N MET A 288 13.15 -6.42 -25.30
CA MET A 288 13.49 -5.02 -25.10
C MET A 288 14.66 -4.57 -25.99
N LYS A 289 14.45 -3.47 -26.71
CA LYS A 289 15.42 -2.92 -27.67
C LYS A 289 16.25 -1.80 -27.05
N PRO A 290 17.59 -1.79 -27.24
CA PRO A 290 18.45 -0.75 -26.67
C PRO A 290 18.15 0.70 -27.12
N ASP A 291 17.59 0.86 -28.31
CA ASP A 291 17.25 2.16 -28.94
C ASP A 291 15.84 2.66 -28.60
N GLN A 292 15.11 1.92 -27.76
CA GLN A 292 13.75 2.26 -27.33
C GLN A 292 13.68 2.63 -25.83
N ARG A 293 12.64 3.36 -25.46
CA ARG A 293 12.26 3.67 -24.07
C ARG A 293 10.98 2.93 -23.71
N TYR A 294 11.03 2.23 -22.59
CA TYR A 294 9.90 1.43 -22.06
C TYR A 294 9.22 2.08 -20.85
N PHE A 295 9.73 3.22 -20.37
CA PHE A 295 9.17 3.95 -19.22
C PHE A 295 9.00 3.07 -17.97
N VAL A 296 9.99 2.22 -17.71
CA VAL A 296 9.95 1.29 -16.57
C VAL A 296 9.70 2.05 -15.27
N GLY A 297 8.73 1.60 -14.49
CA GLY A 297 8.32 2.21 -13.23
C GLY A 297 7.47 3.49 -13.35
N GLN A 298 7.00 3.86 -14.55
CA GLN A 298 6.22 5.09 -14.75
C GLN A 298 4.91 5.14 -13.95
N HIS A 299 4.14 4.04 -13.86
CA HIS A 299 2.89 4.02 -13.07
C HIS A 299 3.17 4.37 -11.61
N ILE A 300 4.27 3.81 -11.08
CA ILE A 300 4.76 4.03 -9.72
C ILE A 300 5.24 5.47 -9.56
N GLN A 301 6.11 5.94 -10.45
CA GLN A 301 6.67 7.29 -10.40
C GLN A 301 5.59 8.37 -10.37
N LEU A 302 4.52 8.19 -11.16
CA LEU A 302 3.49 9.21 -11.32
C LEU A 302 2.44 9.16 -10.22
N ASN A 303 1.99 7.95 -9.84
CA ASN A 303 0.74 7.80 -9.08
C ASN A 303 0.88 7.02 -7.78
N ILE A 304 2.06 6.53 -7.39
CA ILE A 304 2.18 5.82 -6.11
C ILE A 304 1.87 6.77 -4.94
N GLN A 305 1.16 6.25 -3.95
CA GLN A 305 0.93 6.82 -2.64
C GLN A 305 1.28 5.78 -1.58
N VAL A 306 1.88 6.25 -0.49
CA VAL A 306 2.27 5.38 0.63
C VAL A 306 1.51 5.78 1.87
N PHE A 307 0.86 4.80 2.49
CA PHE A 307 0.14 4.95 3.74
C PHE A 307 0.70 4.06 4.84
N ILE A 308 0.51 4.47 6.08
CA ILE A 308 0.85 3.72 7.28
C ILE A 308 -0.44 3.30 7.96
N ASN A 309 -0.54 2.03 8.29
CA ASN A 309 -1.59 1.51 9.16
C ASN A 309 -1.06 1.43 10.59
N PRO A 310 -1.35 2.42 11.46
CA PRO A 310 -0.77 2.45 12.80
C PRO A 310 -1.19 1.24 13.66
N MET A 311 -2.34 0.63 13.37
CA MET A 311 -2.80 -0.55 14.11
C MET A 311 -1.90 -1.76 13.88
N VAL A 312 -1.39 -1.95 12.66
CA VAL A 312 -0.50 -3.07 12.33
C VAL A 312 0.96 -2.68 12.59
N ALA A 313 1.37 -1.48 12.19
CA ALA A 313 2.75 -1.01 12.38
C ALA A 313 3.18 -0.93 13.85
N SER A 314 2.24 -0.84 14.79
CA SER A 314 2.53 -0.82 16.24
C SER A 314 2.64 -2.21 16.88
N LEU A 315 2.39 -3.30 16.14
CA LEU A 315 2.47 -4.66 16.67
C LEU A 315 3.94 -5.11 16.83
N PRO A 316 4.25 -5.93 17.85
CA PRO A 316 5.62 -6.41 18.11
C PRO A 316 6.29 -7.11 16.92
N GLU A 317 5.53 -7.87 16.14
CA GLU A 317 6.02 -8.58 14.95
C GLU A 317 6.44 -7.67 13.79
N HIS A 318 6.09 -6.39 13.83
CA HIS A 318 6.47 -5.37 12.85
C HIS A 318 7.47 -4.34 13.41
N ALA A 319 7.97 -4.56 14.64
CA ALA A 319 8.89 -3.65 15.31
C ALA A 319 10.27 -3.51 14.63
N HIS A 320 10.60 -4.40 13.68
CA HIS A 320 11.81 -4.35 12.87
C HIS A 320 11.74 -3.36 11.69
N LEU A 321 10.55 -2.82 11.38
CA LEU A 321 10.40 -1.88 10.29
C LEU A 321 11.16 -0.58 10.54
N PHE A 322 11.48 0.11 9.44
CA PHE A 322 12.36 1.29 9.43
C PHE A 322 13.76 0.93 9.92
N ALA A 323 14.37 -0.04 9.23
CA ALA A 323 15.59 -0.75 9.62
C ALA A 323 16.88 0.10 9.67
N GLU A 324 16.79 1.42 9.51
CA GLU A 324 17.92 2.32 9.72
C GLU A 324 18.43 2.22 11.16
N HIS A 325 19.76 2.11 11.31
CA HIS A 325 20.36 2.26 12.62
C HIS A 325 20.22 3.71 13.11
N GLY A 326 19.82 3.91 14.37
CA GLY A 326 19.52 5.20 14.99
C GLY A 326 20.70 6.18 15.18
N CYS A 327 21.70 6.15 14.30
CA CYS A 327 22.90 7.00 14.37
C CYS A 327 22.83 8.09 13.31
N PHE A 328 21.92 9.04 13.54
CA PHE A 328 21.64 10.13 12.61
C PHE A 328 22.89 10.97 12.30
N GLY A 329 23.23 11.10 11.02
CA GLY A 329 24.23 12.06 10.53
C GLY A 329 25.70 11.70 10.78
N GLY A 330 26.04 10.52 11.32
CA GLY A 330 27.42 10.02 11.42
C GLY A 330 28.41 10.98 12.13
N GLN A 331 27.92 11.93 12.92
CA GLN A 331 28.76 12.95 13.51
C GLN A 331 29.68 12.34 14.57
N LYS A 332 30.99 12.48 14.34
CA LYS A 332 32.10 12.05 15.23
C LYS A 332 32.20 12.87 16.53
N VAL A 333 31.08 13.33 17.09
CA VAL A 333 31.10 14.17 18.29
C VAL A 333 30.68 13.34 19.51
N GLY A 334 31.69 12.78 20.17
CA GLY A 334 31.68 12.67 21.63
C GLY A 334 31.03 11.43 22.25
N ASN A 335 29.95 10.83 21.74
CA ASN A 335 29.39 9.64 22.36
C ASN A 335 28.79 8.67 21.33
N VAL A 336 29.50 7.55 21.16
CA VAL A 336 29.11 6.35 20.41
C VAL A 336 29.22 6.47 18.88
N ASP A 337 30.40 6.09 18.36
CA ASP A 337 30.63 5.91 16.92
C ASP A 337 30.06 4.57 16.46
N CYS A 338 28.90 4.61 15.79
CA CYS A 338 28.21 3.43 15.27
C CYS A 338 28.86 2.83 14.01
N SER A 339 29.87 3.48 13.42
CA SER A 339 30.60 2.94 12.27
C SER A 339 31.70 1.94 12.69
N VAL A 340 32.02 1.89 13.99
CA VAL A 340 33.06 1.03 14.54
C VAL A 340 32.42 -0.10 15.35
N LEU A 341 32.33 -1.29 14.76
CA LEU A 341 31.82 -2.54 15.36
C LEU A 341 32.36 -2.83 16.77
N GLN A 342 33.52 -2.26 17.13
CA GLN A 342 34.22 -2.52 18.39
C GLN A 342 34.18 -1.35 19.41
N LYS A 343 33.62 -0.18 19.08
CA LYS A 343 33.51 0.94 20.04
C LYS A 343 32.08 1.12 20.56
N LYS A 344 31.75 0.28 21.53
CA LYS A 344 30.79 0.48 22.64
C LYS A 344 29.34 0.90 22.33
N GLY A 345 28.90 1.10 21.10
CA GLY A 345 27.48 1.39 20.81
C GLY A 345 26.67 0.16 20.46
N GLN A 346 26.90 -0.30 19.23
CA GLN A 346 26.33 -1.53 18.70
C GLN A 346 26.71 -2.76 19.55
N ALA A 347 27.85 -2.73 20.24
CA ALA A 347 28.26 -3.80 21.15
C ALA A 347 27.50 -3.80 22.49
N LEU A 348 26.92 -2.66 22.92
CA LEU A 348 26.18 -2.57 24.18
C LEU A 348 24.69 -2.88 24.01
N THR A 349 24.11 -2.53 22.86
CA THR A 349 22.72 -2.84 22.51
C THR A 349 22.65 -3.34 21.07
N PRO A 350 23.15 -4.56 20.78
CA PRO A 350 23.12 -5.09 19.42
C PRO A 350 21.67 -5.28 18.97
N LEU A 351 21.37 -4.88 17.74
CA LEU A 351 20.09 -5.24 17.13
C LEU A 351 20.06 -6.76 16.92
N PRO A 352 18.96 -7.44 17.28
CA PRO A 352 18.80 -8.85 16.97
C PRO A 352 18.83 -9.06 15.45
N GLU A 353 19.21 -10.26 15.01
CA GLU A 353 19.26 -10.59 13.58
C GLU A 353 17.89 -10.40 12.89
N SER A 354 16.81 -10.68 13.62
CA SER A 354 15.45 -10.43 13.16
C SER A 354 15.12 -8.96 12.88
N PHE A 355 15.92 -8.01 13.36
CA PHE A 355 15.74 -6.57 13.07
C PHE A 355 16.59 -6.09 11.90
N LYS A 356 17.51 -6.92 11.40
CA LYS A 356 18.34 -6.56 10.25
C LYS A 356 17.58 -6.80 8.95
N PRO A 357 17.79 -5.97 7.92
CA PRO A 357 17.19 -6.19 6.61
C PRO A 357 17.75 -7.46 5.96
N LEU A 358 16.98 -8.04 5.03
CA LEU A 358 17.46 -9.15 4.21
C LEU A 358 18.65 -8.69 3.35
N ILE A 359 19.63 -9.57 3.21
CA ILE A 359 20.79 -9.35 2.34
C ILE A 359 20.41 -9.80 0.93
N LEU A 360 20.36 -8.85 0.01
CA LEU A 360 20.06 -9.11 -1.40
C LEU A 360 21.35 -9.46 -2.16
N THR A 361 21.27 -10.40 -3.10
CA THR A 361 22.40 -10.87 -3.91
C THR A 361 22.08 -10.77 -5.40
N ASP A 362 23.12 -10.69 -6.23
CA ASP A 362 22.97 -10.64 -7.70
C ASP A 362 22.34 -11.92 -8.26
N ASP A 363 22.49 -13.06 -7.58
CA ASP A 363 21.86 -14.32 -7.97
C ASP A 363 20.33 -14.27 -7.84
N MET A 364 19.79 -13.53 -6.86
CA MET A 364 18.34 -13.32 -6.70
C MET A 364 17.76 -12.51 -7.86
N ASP A 365 18.49 -11.47 -8.31
CA ASP A 365 18.12 -10.68 -9.50
C ASP A 365 18.11 -11.58 -10.75
N LYS A 366 19.15 -12.41 -10.92
CA LYS A 366 19.26 -13.33 -12.05
C LYS A 366 18.13 -14.36 -12.07
N GLU A 367 17.80 -14.95 -10.93
CA GLU A 367 16.71 -15.91 -10.80
C GLU A 367 15.38 -15.30 -11.25
N TRP A 368 15.08 -14.08 -10.81
CA TRP A 368 13.86 -13.39 -11.24
C TRP A 368 13.88 -13.02 -12.73
N LEU A 369 15.00 -12.49 -13.23
CA LEU A 369 15.15 -12.18 -14.65
C LEU A 369 14.95 -13.42 -15.53
N ASP A 370 15.40 -14.58 -15.08
CA ASP A 370 15.20 -15.85 -15.78
C ASP A 370 13.71 -16.24 -15.90
N LEU A 371 12.85 -15.83 -14.96
CA LEU A 371 11.40 -16.05 -15.03
C LEU A 371 10.71 -15.19 -16.09
N ILE A 372 11.16 -13.94 -16.26
CA ILE A 372 10.50 -12.95 -17.14
C ILE A 372 11.17 -12.78 -18.51
N LYS A 373 12.39 -13.28 -18.72
CA LYS A 373 13.21 -12.98 -19.91
C LYS A 373 12.53 -13.24 -21.26
N HIS A 374 11.59 -14.17 -21.33
CA HIS A 374 10.89 -14.55 -22.56
C HIS A 374 9.52 -13.88 -22.74
N PHE A 375 9.16 -12.95 -21.86
CA PHE A 375 7.88 -12.25 -21.96
C PHE A 375 7.92 -11.20 -23.05
N ASN A 376 6.78 -11.01 -23.72
CA ASN A 376 6.60 -9.89 -24.62
C ASN A 376 6.25 -8.63 -23.82
N THR A 377 7.07 -7.60 -23.98
CA THR A 377 6.89 -6.30 -23.35
C THR A 377 5.71 -5.57 -23.97
N THR A 378 4.76 -5.17 -23.13
CA THR A 378 3.57 -4.45 -23.59
C THR A 378 3.89 -2.98 -23.82
N GLY A 379 3.29 -2.42 -24.88
CA GLY A 379 3.61 -1.09 -25.38
C GLY A 379 4.87 -1.12 -26.24
N ALA A 380 4.77 -0.62 -27.48
CA ALA A 380 5.96 -0.46 -28.32
C ALA A 380 6.87 0.58 -27.67
N GLY A 381 8.08 0.17 -27.29
CA GLY A 381 9.07 1.08 -26.74
C GLY A 381 9.24 2.30 -27.65
N ARG A 382 9.20 3.51 -27.09
CA ARG A 382 9.26 4.73 -27.89
C ARG A 382 10.69 4.96 -28.36
N PRO A 383 10.93 5.26 -29.66
CA PRO A 383 12.26 5.58 -30.15
C PRO A 383 12.89 6.73 -29.36
N ILE A 384 14.17 6.62 -29.04
CA ILE A 384 14.91 7.70 -28.41
C ILE A 384 15.12 8.81 -29.46
N LYS A 385 14.35 9.90 -29.38
CA LYS A 385 14.59 11.09 -30.21
C LYS A 385 15.97 11.65 -29.88
N GLY A 386 16.90 11.65 -30.85
CA GLY A 386 18.23 12.27 -30.70
C GLY A 386 19.45 11.49 -31.21
N ALA A 387 19.31 10.28 -31.77
CA ALA A 387 20.41 9.65 -32.52
C ALA A 387 20.43 10.15 -33.99
N ALA A 388 20.43 11.47 -34.19
CA ALA A 388 20.89 12.01 -35.46
C ALA A 388 22.39 11.71 -35.51
N LYS A 389 22.78 10.71 -36.30
CA LYS A 389 24.17 10.53 -36.71
C LYS A 389 24.60 11.83 -37.39
N SER A 390 25.46 12.59 -36.73
CA SER A 390 26.34 13.51 -37.43
C SER A 390 27.29 12.65 -38.27
N GLY A 391 26.94 12.48 -39.54
CA GLY A 391 27.75 11.83 -40.56
C GLY A 391 27.61 12.63 -41.85
#